data_AF-A0A973UAQ7-F1
#
_entry.id   AF-A0A973UAQ7-F1
#
_cell.length_a   1.000
_cell.length_b   1.000
_cell.length_c   1.000
_cell.angle_alpha   90.00
_cell.angle_beta   90.00
_cell.angle_gamma   90.00
#
_symmetry.space_group_name_H-M   'P 1'
#
loop_
_entity.id
_entity.type
_entity.pdbx_description
1 polymer ?
#
loop_
_entity_poly.entity_id
_entity_poly.type
_entity_poly.pdbx_seq_one_letter_code
_entity_poly.pdbx_strand_id
1 'polypeptide(L)'
;MISVHMTPVPDSTVVAYRDDGPLSRAMGLLVAGQLPPLPPVIAGTFVTGVLLLIGVAGSDGLAVFAPAVTLLLAGPGSSHPHDGRLDWLVPPILRLIEYTFVAACGFARGLPPVLIFLLLGALAFHHYDLVYRLRQRVYPPPWLSTLGLGWDGRMMAVSLAAIAGWMTAGYVVLAVYLWALFGWESLTCWLAAPRSGTEAADMGTQD
;
A
#
# COMPACT_ATOMS: atom_id res chain seq x y z
N MET A 1 24.83 -20.03 13.18
CA MET A 1 23.42 -20.43 12.92
C MET A 1 22.71 -19.24 12.30
N ILE A 2 22.46 -19.28 10.99
CA ILE A 2 21.61 -18.27 10.32
C ILE A 2 20.18 -18.62 10.72
N SER A 3 19.59 -17.85 11.63
CA SER A 3 18.16 -17.98 11.90
C SER A 3 17.42 -17.54 10.65
N VAL A 4 16.94 -18.49 9.84
CA VAL A 4 15.99 -18.20 8.78
C VAL A 4 14.71 -17.74 9.50
N HIS A 5 14.50 -16.43 9.55
CA HIS A 5 13.28 -15.87 10.12
C HIS A 5 12.16 -16.21 9.14
N MET A 6 11.50 -17.34 9.37
CA MET A 6 10.34 -17.76 8.59
C MET A 6 9.25 -16.72 8.79
N THR A 7 9.00 -15.91 7.76
CA THR A 7 7.86 -15.00 7.74
C THR A 7 6.59 -15.83 7.91
N PRO A 8 5.72 -15.51 8.89
CA PRO A 8 4.47 -16.23 9.09
C PRO A 8 3.63 -16.24 7.81
N VAL A 9 3.06 -17.38 7.47
CA VAL A 9 2.11 -17.48 6.35
C VAL A 9 0.83 -16.76 6.77
N PRO A 10 0.36 -15.75 6.01
CA PRO A 10 -0.90 -15.07 6.31
C PRO A 10 -2.10 -16.01 6.15
N ASP A 11 -3.06 -15.93 7.07
CA ASP A 11 -4.34 -16.68 7.00
C ASP A 11 -5.15 -16.32 5.74
N SER A 12 -5.01 -15.08 5.26
CA SER A 12 -5.60 -14.60 4.02
C SER A 12 -4.61 -13.71 3.27
N THR A 13 -4.43 -13.96 1.98
CA THR A 13 -3.62 -13.09 1.09
C THR A 13 -4.25 -11.70 0.93
N VAL A 14 -5.56 -11.57 1.18
CA VAL A 14 -6.28 -10.28 1.14
C VAL A 14 -5.70 -9.30 2.14
N VAL A 15 -5.34 -9.76 3.34
CA VAL A 15 -4.70 -8.93 4.38
C VAL A 15 -3.38 -8.34 3.87
N ALA A 16 -2.58 -9.15 3.17
CA ALA A 16 -1.33 -8.66 2.57
C ALA A 16 -1.58 -7.65 1.44
N TYR A 17 -2.61 -7.87 0.61
CA TYR A 17 -2.97 -6.95 -0.48
C TYR A 17 -3.53 -5.61 -0.01
N ARG A 18 -4.10 -5.52 1.20
CA ARG A 18 -4.57 -4.25 1.75
C ARG A 18 -3.45 -3.26 2.02
N ASP A 19 -2.24 -3.73 2.31
CA ASP A 19 -1.07 -2.90 2.61
C ASP A 19 -1.37 -1.86 3.72
N ASP A 20 -1.98 -2.33 4.81
CA ASP A 20 -2.33 -1.49 5.96
C ASP A 20 -1.06 -1.05 6.71
N GLY A 21 -0.92 0.25 6.90
CA GLY A 21 0.15 0.87 7.67
C GLY A 21 -0.14 0.87 9.17
N PRO A 22 0.74 1.50 9.97
CA PRO A 22 0.67 1.45 11.43
C PRO A 22 -0.63 2.01 12.00
N LEU A 23 -1.20 3.08 11.43
CA LEU A 23 -2.42 3.68 11.96
C LEU A 23 -3.64 2.80 11.67
N SER A 24 -3.74 2.28 10.45
CA SER A 24 -4.79 1.33 10.08
C SER A 24 -4.76 0.11 10.99
N ARG A 25 -3.58 -0.49 11.20
CA ARG A 25 -3.40 -1.63 12.12
C ARG A 25 -3.75 -1.30 13.56
N ALA A 26 -3.34 -0.13 14.07
CA ALA A 26 -3.69 0.32 15.43
C ALA A 26 -5.21 0.45 15.59
N MET A 27 -5.91 1.02 14.61
CA MET A 27 -7.38 1.08 14.61
C MET A 27 -8.03 -0.30 14.57
N GLY A 28 -7.47 -1.23 13.78
CA GLY A 28 -7.94 -2.61 13.76
C GLY A 28 -7.87 -3.29 15.13
N LEU A 29 -6.77 -3.09 15.86
CA LEU A 29 -6.61 -3.65 17.20
C LEU A 29 -7.69 -3.19 18.18
N LEU A 30 -8.18 -1.94 18.05
CA LEU A 30 -9.25 -1.41 18.90
C LEU A 30 -10.60 -2.09 18.68
N VAL A 31 -10.81 -2.67 17.50
CA VAL A 31 -12.08 -3.28 17.08
C VAL A 31 -12.03 -4.81 17.08
N ALA A 32 -10.83 -5.39 17.24
CA ALA A 32 -10.61 -6.83 17.39
C ALA A 32 -11.30 -7.69 16.30
N GLY A 33 -11.30 -7.20 15.06
CA GLY A 33 -11.81 -7.94 13.89
C GLY A 33 -13.33 -8.03 13.77
N GLN A 34 -14.11 -7.34 14.62
CA GLN A 34 -15.57 -7.48 14.64
C GLN A 34 -16.32 -6.71 13.53
N LEU A 35 -15.64 -5.79 12.83
CA LEU A 35 -16.28 -5.00 11.79
C LEU A 35 -16.08 -5.61 10.40
N PRO A 36 -17.15 -5.86 9.63
CA PRO A 36 -17.02 -6.29 8.25
C PRO A 36 -16.32 -5.18 7.45
N PRO A 37 -15.32 -5.50 6.63
CA PRO A 37 -14.40 -4.50 6.10
C PRO A 37 -14.97 -3.75 4.89
N LEU A 38 -15.90 -4.36 4.15
CA LEU A 38 -16.35 -3.85 2.86
C LEU A 38 -17.31 -2.65 2.94
N PRO A 39 -18.39 -2.66 3.76
CA PRO A 39 -19.30 -1.52 3.82
C PRO A 39 -18.62 -0.19 4.22
N PRO A 40 -17.73 -0.17 5.24
CA PRO A 40 -16.99 1.05 5.58
C PRO A 40 -16.05 1.52 4.46
N VAL A 41 -15.42 0.60 3.73
CA VAL A 41 -14.54 0.95 2.60
C VAL A 41 -15.33 1.56 1.43
N ILE A 42 -16.54 1.06 1.14
CA ILE A 42 -17.43 1.66 0.15
C ILE A 42 -17.83 3.08 0.58
N ALA A 43 -18.24 3.26 1.84
CA ALA A 43 -18.57 4.57 2.37
C ALA A 43 -17.35 5.52 2.27
N GLY A 44 -16.15 5.03 2.61
CA GLY A 44 -14.91 5.78 2.50
C GLY A 44 -14.58 6.20 1.08
N THR A 45 -14.87 5.33 0.10
CA THR A 45 -14.72 5.66 -1.33
C THR A 45 -15.62 6.82 -1.72
N PHE A 46 -16.90 6.75 -1.35
CA PHE A 46 -17.88 7.79 -1.65
C PHE A 46 -17.48 9.13 -1.03
N VAL A 47 -17.18 9.14 0.28
CA VAL A 47 -16.81 10.39 0.98
C VAL A 47 -15.50 10.97 0.44
N THR A 48 -14.51 10.12 0.16
CA THR A 48 -13.25 10.56 -0.46
C THR A 48 -13.49 11.16 -1.84
N GLY A 49 -14.33 10.54 -2.67
CA GLY A 49 -14.71 11.07 -3.98
C GLY A 49 -15.37 12.44 -3.88
N VAL A 50 -16.28 12.63 -2.93
CA VAL A 50 -16.94 13.93 -2.67
C VAL A 50 -15.92 14.98 -2.21
N LEU A 51 -15.04 14.65 -1.26
CA LEU A 51 -14.01 15.56 -0.77
C LEU A 51 -13.04 15.99 -1.87
N LEU A 52 -12.64 15.05 -2.74
CA LEU A 52 -11.79 15.34 -3.88
C LEU A 52 -12.50 16.19 -4.93
N LEU A 53 -13.76 15.90 -5.24
CA LEU A 53 -14.54 16.70 -6.20
C LEU A 53 -14.69 18.15 -5.72
N ILE A 54 -15.02 18.35 -4.44
CA ILE A 54 -15.19 19.67 -3.84
C ILE A 54 -13.85 20.40 -3.68
N GLY A 55 -12.79 19.68 -3.32
CA GLY A 55 -11.44 20.25 -3.19
C GLY A 55 -10.84 20.68 -4.52
N VAL A 56 -10.98 19.86 -5.57
CA VAL A 56 -10.55 20.19 -6.94
C VAL A 56 -11.37 21.34 -7.53
N ALA A 57 -12.64 21.49 -7.13
CA ALA A 57 -13.53 22.56 -7.60
C ALA A 57 -13.31 23.95 -6.93
N GLY A 58 -12.26 24.13 -6.11
CA GLY A 58 -11.82 25.45 -5.65
C GLY A 58 -11.94 25.72 -4.14
N SER A 59 -12.18 24.70 -3.31
CA SER A 59 -12.02 24.81 -1.85
C SER A 59 -10.78 24.05 -1.39
N ASP A 60 -9.62 24.71 -1.48
CA ASP A 60 -8.28 24.13 -1.30
C ASP A 60 -8.04 23.32 0.00
N GLY A 61 -8.93 23.42 1.00
CA GLY A 61 -8.75 22.84 2.33
C GLY A 61 -9.34 21.45 2.57
N LEU A 62 -10.44 21.08 1.90
CA LEU A 62 -11.20 19.88 2.32
C LEU A 62 -10.60 18.56 1.84
N ALA A 63 -9.98 18.55 0.65
CA ALA A 63 -9.35 17.35 0.10
C ALA A 63 -8.23 16.81 1.00
N VAL A 64 -7.57 17.66 1.78
CA VAL A 64 -6.50 17.29 2.73
C VAL A 64 -7.00 16.32 3.81
N PHE A 65 -8.30 16.34 4.14
CA PHE A 65 -8.87 15.44 5.15
C PHE A 65 -9.29 14.08 4.59
N ALA A 66 -9.25 13.88 3.26
CA ALA A 66 -9.69 12.62 2.67
C ALA A 66 -8.98 11.40 3.28
N PRO A 67 -7.65 11.41 3.48
CA PRO A 67 -6.96 10.27 4.09
C PRO A 67 -7.39 9.99 5.53
N ALA A 68 -7.76 11.03 6.30
CA ALA A 68 -8.24 10.85 7.66
C ALA A 68 -9.60 10.16 7.65
N VAL A 69 -10.49 10.57 6.75
CA VAL A 69 -11.79 9.92 6.57
C VAL A 69 -11.64 8.49 6.07
N THR A 70 -10.78 8.25 5.07
CA THR A 70 -10.51 6.90 4.58
C THR A 70 -9.96 6.03 5.70
N LEU A 71 -9.00 6.53 6.50
CA LEU A 71 -8.44 5.82 7.66
C LEU A 71 -9.51 5.49 8.69
N LEU A 72 -10.35 6.45 9.06
CA LEU A 72 -11.41 6.24 10.06
C LEU A 72 -12.42 5.18 9.63
N LEU A 73 -12.72 5.11 8.33
CA LEU A 73 -13.71 4.18 7.79
C LEU A 73 -13.10 2.81 7.47
N ALA A 74 -11.96 2.77 6.78
CA ALA A 74 -11.35 1.54 6.31
C ALA A 74 -10.34 0.90 7.28
N GLY A 75 -9.75 1.71 8.16
CA GLY A 75 -8.70 1.31 9.11
C GLY A 75 -9.14 0.23 10.10
N PRO A 76 -10.31 0.33 10.77
CA PRO A 76 -10.80 -0.69 11.68
C PRO A 76 -10.92 -2.09 11.05
N GLY A 77 -11.23 -2.14 9.75
CA GLY A 77 -11.35 -3.38 8.99
C GLY A 77 -10.02 -4.11 8.75
N SER A 78 -8.87 -3.54 9.12
CA SER A 78 -7.55 -4.17 8.95
C SER A 78 -7.35 -5.42 9.81
N SER A 79 -8.07 -5.53 10.93
CA SER A 79 -8.02 -6.67 11.84
C SER A 79 -8.97 -7.80 11.47
N HIS A 80 -9.82 -7.60 10.45
CA HIS A 80 -10.77 -8.61 10.01
C HIS A 80 -10.02 -9.77 9.31
N PRO A 81 -10.41 -11.05 9.50
CA PRO A 81 -9.76 -12.19 8.85
C PRO A 81 -9.83 -12.20 7.31
N HIS A 82 -10.77 -11.44 6.75
CA HIS A 82 -10.99 -11.30 5.30
C HIS A 82 -11.27 -12.63 4.59
N ASP A 83 -12.16 -13.44 5.18
CA ASP A 83 -12.62 -14.75 4.70
C ASP A 83 -13.95 -14.68 3.91
N GLY A 84 -14.54 -13.49 3.78
CA GLY A 84 -15.79 -13.27 3.06
C GLY A 84 -15.65 -13.33 1.53
N ARG A 85 -16.72 -13.77 0.85
CA ARG A 85 -16.77 -13.93 -0.63
C ARG A 85 -16.49 -12.64 -1.41
N LEU A 86 -16.73 -11.48 -0.81
CA LEU A 86 -16.54 -10.17 -1.44
C LEU A 86 -15.34 -9.41 -0.87
N ASP A 87 -14.66 -9.95 0.15
CA ASP A 87 -13.57 -9.24 0.84
C ASP A 87 -12.36 -9.00 -0.07
N TRP A 88 -12.24 -9.76 -1.15
CA TRP A 88 -11.27 -9.53 -2.22
C TRP A 88 -11.44 -8.16 -2.92
N LEU A 89 -12.60 -7.51 -2.82
CA LEU A 89 -12.83 -6.16 -3.35
C LEU A 89 -12.19 -5.08 -2.50
N VAL A 90 -11.83 -5.37 -1.25
CA VAL A 90 -11.29 -4.35 -0.34
C VAL A 90 -9.93 -3.81 -0.83
N PRO A 91 -8.92 -4.64 -1.16
CA PRO A 91 -7.67 -4.14 -1.71
C PRO A 91 -7.82 -3.26 -2.97
N PRO A 92 -8.51 -3.66 -4.05
CA PRO A 92 -8.61 -2.83 -5.26
C PRO A 92 -9.34 -1.51 -5.01
N ILE A 93 -10.33 -1.47 -4.11
CA ILE A 93 -10.99 -0.21 -3.74
C ILE A 93 -10.01 0.70 -2.98
N LEU A 94 -9.24 0.17 -2.03
CA LEU A 94 -8.22 0.96 -1.33
C LEU A 94 -7.15 1.50 -2.29
N ARG A 95 -6.75 0.72 -3.30
CA ARG A 95 -5.83 1.19 -4.36
C ARG A 95 -6.43 2.30 -5.19
N LEU A 96 -7.71 2.18 -5.57
CA LEU A 96 -8.41 3.23 -6.28
C LEU A 96 -8.41 4.54 -5.47
N ILE A 97 -8.77 4.46 -4.18
CA ILE A 97 -8.75 5.62 -3.28
C ILE A 97 -7.36 6.26 -3.21
N GLU A 98 -6.33 5.46 -2.94
CA GLU A 98 -4.95 5.92 -2.80
C GLU A 98 -4.46 6.60 -4.09
N TYR A 99 -4.64 5.95 -5.24
CA TYR A 99 -4.14 6.46 -6.51
C TYR A 99 -4.88 7.71 -6.96
N THR A 100 -6.21 7.72 -6.83
CA THR A 100 -7.02 8.89 -7.16
C THR A 100 -6.67 10.06 -6.26
N PHE A 101 -6.45 9.83 -4.96
CA PHE A 101 -6.01 10.88 -4.04
C PHE A 101 -4.65 11.47 -4.44
N VAL A 102 -3.64 10.63 -4.64
CA VAL A 102 -2.29 11.05 -5.06
C VAL A 102 -2.33 11.81 -6.38
N ALA A 103 -3.10 11.33 -7.36
CA ALA A 103 -3.25 12.01 -8.64
C ALA A 103 -3.95 13.37 -8.49
N ALA A 104 -5.10 13.39 -7.80
CA ALA A 104 -5.90 14.59 -7.62
C ALA A 104 -5.12 15.70 -6.91
N CYS A 105 -4.42 15.38 -5.81
CA CYS A 105 -3.63 16.37 -5.09
C CYS A 105 -2.45 16.89 -5.93
N GLY A 106 -1.78 16.02 -6.69
CA GLY A 106 -0.69 16.41 -7.59
C GLY A 106 -1.16 17.37 -8.69
N PHE A 107 -2.25 17.01 -9.39
CA PHE A 107 -2.80 17.84 -10.47
C PHE A 107 -3.42 19.13 -9.96
N ALA A 108 -4.13 19.12 -8.82
CA ALA A 108 -4.72 20.32 -8.22
C ALA A 108 -3.68 21.37 -7.83
N ARG A 109 -2.45 20.94 -7.51
CA ARG A 109 -1.32 21.83 -7.17
C ARG A 109 -0.38 22.08 -8.35
N GLY A 110 -0.75 21.68 -9.56
CA GLY A 110 0.01 21.94 -10.78
C GLY A 110 1.38 21.24 -10.84
N LEU A 111 1.54 20.09 -10.18
CA LEU A 111 2.80 19.36 -10.23
C LEU A 111 3.05 18.82 -11.66
N PRO A 112 4.31 18.76 -12.10
CA PRO A 112 4.67 18.08 -13.34
C PRO A 112 4.12 16.64 -13.36
N PRO A 113 3.43 16.19 -14.43
CA PRO A 113 2.87 14.86 -14.51
C PRO A 113 3.89 13.73 -14.26
N VAL A 114 5.16 13.97 -14.61
CA VAL A 114 6.27 13.04 -14.33
C VAL A 114 6.43 12.74 -12.84
N LEU A 115 6.25 13.72 -11.94
CA LEU A 115 6.40 13.48 -10.50
C LEU A 115 5.24 12.66 -9.95
N ILE A 116 4.02 12.94 -10.42
CA ILE A 116 2.82 12.18 -10.08
C ILE A 116 2.99 10.74 -10.55
N PHE A 117 3.44 10.56 -11.79
CA PHE A 117 3.71 9.25 -12.38
C PHE A 117 4.81 8.49 -11.63
N LEU A 118 5.89 9.14 -11.21
CA LEU A 118 6.96 8.49 -10.45
C LEU A 118 6.45 7.94 -9.11
N LEU A 119 5.63 8.72 -8.40
CA LEU A 119 5.05 8.27 -7.14
C LEU A 119 4.05 7.12 -7.39
N LEU A 120 3.08 7.30 -8.28
CA LEU A 120 2.13 6.24 -8.65
C LEU A 120 2.83 4.98 -9.16
N GLY A 121 3.95 5.14 -9.88
CA GLY A 121 4.79 4.06 -10.37
C GLY A 121 5.44 3.27 -9.24
N ALA A 122 5.95 3.92 -8.19
CA ALA A 122 6.48 3.23 -7.01
C ALA A 122 5.40 2.41 -6.30
N LEU A 123 4.21 2.98 -6.13
CA LEU A 123 3.06 2.31 -5.54
C LEU A 123 2.62 1.11 -6.39
N ALA A 124 2.46 1.32 -7.70
CA ALA A 124 2.08 0.25 -8.62
C ALA A 124 3.11 -0.87 -8.68
N PHE A 125 4.40 -0.53 -8.68
CA PHE A 125 5.50 -1.50 -8.60
C PHE A 125 5.40 -2.33 -7.33
N HIS A 126 5.22 -1.71 -6.16
CA HIS A 126 5.07 -2.42 -4.89
C HIS A 126 3.89 -3.40 -4.90
N HIS A 127 2.72 -2.95 -5.35
CA HIS A 127 1.53 -3.81 -5.40
C HIS A 127 1.68 -4.95 -6.40
N TYR A 128 2.35 -4.70 -7.53
CA TYR A 128 2.63 -5.73 -8.53
C TYR A 128 3.64 -6.76 -8.02
N ASP A 129 4.73 -6.31 -7.41
CA ASP A 129 5.76 -7.17 -6.80
C ASP A 129 5.13 -8.07 -5.73
N LEU A 130 4.26 -7.51 -4.88
CA LEU A 130 3.53 -8.26 -3.86
C LEU A 130 2.61 -9.35 -4.44
N VAL A 131 1.90 -9.07 -5.54
CA VAL A 131 1.11 -10.08 -6.27
C VAL A 131 1.98 -11.23 -6.77
N TYR A 132 3.13 -10.94 -7.37
CA TYR A 132 4.02 -11.97 -7.91
C TYR A 132 4.64 -12.83 -6.82
N ARG A 133 5.06 -12.21 -5.72
CA ARG A 133 5.60 -12.91 -4.55
C ARG A 133 4.60 -13.88 -3.94
N LEU A 134 3.38 -13.41 -3.67
CA LEU A 134 2.35 -14.27 -3.08
C LEU A 134 1.96 -15.42 -4.01
N ARG A 135 1.95 -15.22 -5.33
CA ARG A 135 1.75 -16.31 -6.31
C ARG A 135 2.86 -17.37 -6.25
N GLN A 136 4.08 -16.95 -5.94
CA GLN A 136 5.24 -17.85 -5.79
C GLN A 136 5.47 -18.29 -4.33
N ARG A 137 4.55 -18.00 -3.41
CA ARG A 137 4.65 -18.27 -1.97
C ARG A 137 5.91 -17.67 -1.31
N VAL A 138 6.39 -16.57 -1.87
CA VAL A 138 7.38 -15.70 -1.25
C VAL A 138 6.62 -14.64 -0.47
N TYR A 139 6.89 -14.48 0.81
CA TYR A 139 6.17 -13.51 1.65
C TYR A 139 7.09 -12.32 1.95
N PRO A 140 6.62 -11.08 1.77
CA PRO A 140 7.43 -9.91 2.07
C PRO A 140 7.71 -9.84 3.59
N PRO A 141 8.87 -9.33 3.98
CA PRO A 141 9.20 -9.21 5.38
C PRO A 141 8.28 -8.18 6.08
N PRO A 142 7.87 -8.40 7.35
CA PRO A 142 6.90 -7.54 8.02
C PRO A 142 7.31 -6.05 8.11
N TRP A 143 8.61 -5.79 8.22
CA TRP A 143 9.15 -4.43 8.27
C TRP A 143 8.88 -3.64 6.98
N LEU A 144 8.74 -4.30 5.83
CA LEU A 144 8.51 -3.63 4.54
C LEU A 144 7.17 -2.90 4.53
N SER A 145 6.13 -3.51 5.10
CA SER A 145 4.83 -2.84 5.24
C SER A 145 4.89 -1.62 6.18
N THR A 146 5.74 -1.67 7.20
CA THR A 146 5.87 -0.59 8.20
C THR A 146 6.67 0.58 7.63
N LEU A 147 7.82 0.31 7.01
CA LEU A 147 8.64 1.32 6.35
C LEU A 147 8.00 1.82 5.05
N GLY A 148 7.25 0.97 4.34
CA GLY A 148 6.45 1.36 3.18
C GLY A 148 5.28 2.30 3.52
N LEU A 149 5.09 2.61 4.81
CA LEU A 149 4.08 3.47 5.41
C LEU A 149 2.63 2.97 5.27
N GLY A 150 2.41 1.88 4.54
CA GLY A 150 1.08 1.45 4.09
C GLY A 150 0.35 2.53 3.30
N TRP A 151 -0.89 2.24 2.91
CA TRP A 151 -1.70 3.22 2.17
C TRP A 151 -2.06 4.44 3.02
N ASP A 152 -2.33 4.27 4.31
CA ASP A 152 -2.70 5.34 5.24
C ASP A 152 -1.54 6.31 5.46
N GLY A 153 -0.33 5.81 5.74
CA GLY A 153 0.82 6.68 5.98
C GLY A 153 1.26 7.44 4.72
N ARG A 154 1.19 6.83 3.53
CA ARG A 154 1.52 7.51 2.27
C ARG A 154 0.52 8.63 1.96
N MET A 155 -0.77 8.38 2.11
CA MET A 155 -1.80 9.40 1.91
C MET A 155 -1.71 10.53 2.96
N MET A 156 -1.35 10.21 4.21
CA MET A 156 -1.07 11.21 5.25
C MET A 156 0.14 12.08 4.91
N ALA A 157 1.25 11.47 4.45
CA ALA A 157 2.44 12.21 4.03
C ALA A 157 2.13 13.22 2.91
N VAL A 158 1.34 12.81 1.92
CA VAL A 158 0.86 13.69 0.84
C VAL A 158 -0.01 14.83 1.39
N SER A 159 -0.92 14.53 2.31
CA SER A 159 -1.76 15.56 2.96
C SER A 159 -0.94 16.56 3.76
N LEU A 160 0.04 16.09 4.52
CA LEU A 160 0.95 16.94 5.30
C LEU A 160 1.80 17.84 4.39
N ALA A 161 2.30 17.31 3.28
CA ALA A 161 3.01 18.10 2.27
C ALA A 161 2.11 19.19 1.66
N ALA A 162 0.83 18.89 1.44
CA ALA A 162 -0.15 19.86 0.97
C ALA A 162 -0.44 20.95 2.02
N ILE A 163 -0.61 20.60 3.30
CA ILE A 163 -0.80 21.55 4.41
C ILE A 163 0.41 22.47 4.57
N ALA A 164 1.61 21.89 4.51
CA ALA A 164 2.87 22.62 4.65
C ALA A 164 3.20 23.50 3.42
N GLY A 165 2.45 23.35 2.31
CA GLY A 165 2.72 24.06 1.06
C GLY A 165 3.97 23.55 0.31
N TRP A 166 4.48 22.37 0.64
CA TRP A 166 5.72 21.79 0.09
C TRP A 166 5.44 20.63 -0.86
N MET A 167 4.37 20.73 -1.64
CA MET A 167 3.84 19.62 -2.44
C MET A 167 4.88 18.97 -3.37
N THR A 168 5.62 19.80 -4.12
CA THR A 168 6.67 19.31 -5.04
C THR A 168 7.76 18.55 -4.29
N ALA A 169 8.28 19.13 -3.20
CA ALA A 169 9.32 18.49 -2.39
C ALA A 169 8.82 17.20 -1.72
N GLY A 170 7.59 17.21 -1.21
CA GLY A 170 6.94 16.05 -0.61
C GLY A 170 6.81 14.88 -1.58
N TYR A 171 6.37 15.14 -2.82
CA TYR A 171 6.27 14.10 -3.86
C TYR A 171 7.64 13.54 -4.24
N VAL A 172 8.65 14.41 -4.40
CA VAL A 172 10.01 13.98 -4.74
C VAL A 172 10.59 13.10 -3.64
N VAL A 173 10.54 13.57 -2.38
CA VAL A 173 11.08 12.83 -1.23
C VAL A 173 10.36 11.49 -1.07
N LEU A 174 9.03 11.48 -1.13
CA LEU A 174 8.25 10.25 -0.98
C LEU A 174 8.50 9.27 -2.13
N ALA A 175 8.54 9.75 -3.38
CA ALA A 175 8.81 8.90 -4.53
C ALA A 175 10.21 8.28 -4.47
N VAL A 176 11.24 9.08 -4.18
CA VAL A 176 12.62 8.59 -4.03
C VAL A 176 12.73 7.57 -2.90
N TYR A 177 12.12 7.88 -1.75
CA TYR A 177 12.10 6.99 -0.60
C TYR A 177 11.46 5.63 -0.93
N LEU A 178 10.27 5.63 -1.53
CA LEU A 178 9.55 4.40 -1.86
C LEU A 178 10.22 3.60 -2.98
N TRP A 179 10.74 4.26 -4.01
CA TRP A 179 11.51 3.58 -5.06
C TRP A 179 12.76 2.93 -4.50
N ALA A 180 13.51 3.63 -3.64
CA ALA A 180 14.69 3.06 -2.99
C ALA A 180 14.31 1.87 -2.11
N LEU A 181 13.28 2.01 -1.27
CA LEU A 181 12.85 0.96 -0.34
C LEU A 181 12.35 -0.30 -1.07
N PHE A 182 11.35 -0.14 -1.95
CA PHE A 182 10.72 -1.26 -2.65
C PHE A 182 11.65 -1.83 -3.72
N GLY A 183 12.39 -1.00 -4.43
CA GLY A 183 13.35 -1.44 -5.43
C GLY A 183 14.49 -2.24 -4.81
N TRP A 184 15.05 -1.77 -3.69
CA TRP A 184 16.09 -2.49 -2.96
C TRP A 184 15.62 -3.85 -2.44
N GLU A 185 14.47 -3.88 -1.76
CA GLU A 185 13.95 -5.13 -1.19
C GLU A 185 13.53 -6.11 -2.30
N SER A 186 12.92 -5.64 -3.38
CA SER A 186 12.63 -6.46 -4.57
C SER A 186 13.88 -7.02 -5.22
N LEU A 187 14.88 -6.19 -5.49
CA LEU A 187 16.13 -6.65 -6.09
C LEU A 187 16.83 -7.69 -5.21
N THR A 188 16.97 -7.43 -3.91
CA THR A 188 17.65 -8.35 -2.98
C THR A 188 16.89 -9.66 -2.81
N CYS A 189 15.55 -9.63 -2.74
CA CYS A 189 14.74 -10.84 -2.64
C CYS A 189 14.86 -11.71 -3.91
N TRP A 190 14.70 -11.11 -5.08
CA TRP A 190 14.70 -11.87 -6.34
C TRP A 190 16.10 -12.36 -6.74
N LEU A 191 17.17 -11.65 -6.35
CA LEU A 191 18.54 -12.14 -6.51
C LEU A 191 18.87 -13.32 -5.58
N ALA A 192 18.23 -13.40 -4.42
CA ALA A 192 18.40 -14.50 -3.47
C ALA A 192 17.54 -15.73 -3.78
N ALA A 193 16.55 -15.61 -4.68
CA ALA A 193 15.68 -16.71 -5.06
C ALA A 193 16.48 -17.82 -5.77
N PRO A 194 16.34 -19.10 -5.36
CA PRO A 194 17.02 -20.22 -6.02
C PRO A 194 16.69 -20.28 -7.51
N ARG A 195 17.71 -20.42 -8.35
CA ARG A 195 17.51 -20.63 -9.79
C ARG A 195 16.93 -22.03 -9.99
N SER A 196 15.63 -22.10 -10.26
CA SER A 196 14.99 -23.36 -10.66
C SER A 196 15.60 -23.84 -11.99
N GLY A 197 16.57 -24.75 -11.93
CA GLY A 197 17.05 -25.47 -13.11
C GLY A 197 18.51 -25.93 -13.15
N THR A 198 19.40 -25.49 -12.25
CA THR A 198 20.84 -25.88 -12.36
C THR A 198 21.31 -26.84 -11.28
N GLU A 199 20.78 -26.77 -10.05
CA GLU A 199 21.21 -27.67 -8.96
C GLU A 199 20.59 -29.08 -9.03
N ALA A 200 19.50 -29.27 -9.78
CA ALA A 200 18.89 -30.59 -9.97
C ALA A 200 19.69 -31.47 -10.97
N ALA A 201 20.51 -30.88 -11.84
CA ALA A 201 21.31 -31.61 -12.81
C ALA A 201 22.63 -32.16 -12.21
N ASP A 202 23.24 -31.42 -11.27
CA ASP A 202 24.51 -31.83 -10.65
C ASP A 202 24.35 -32.96 -9.62
N MET A 203 23.15 -33.15 -9.04
CA MET A 203 22.87 -34.27 -8.13
C MET A 203 22.47 -35.59 -8.85
N GLY A 204 22.36 -35.58 -10.18
CA GLY A 204 21.91 -36.74 -10.97
C GLY A 204 23.03 -37.49 -11.71
N THR A 205 24.30 -37.13 -11.52
CA THR A 205 25.42 -37.68 -12.32
C THR A 205 26.53 -38.30 -11.46
N GLN A 206 26.18 -38.80 -10.29
CA GLN A 206 27.05 -39.65 -9.47
C GLN A 206 26.31 -40.95 -9.14
N ASP A 207 26.16 -41.83 -10.13
CA ASP A 207 25.94 -43.27 -9.96
C ASP A 207 26.63 -44.03 -11.11
#